data_AF-A0A1X9MAY6-F1
#
_entry.id   AF-A0A1X9MAY6-F1
#
_cell.length_a   1.000
_cell.length_b   1.000
_cell.length_c   1.000
_cell.angle_alpha   90.00
_cell.angle_beta   90.00
_cell.angle_gamma   90.00
#
_symmetry.space_group_name_H-M   'P 1'
#
loop_
_entity.id
_entity.type
_entity.pdbx_description
1 polymer ?
#
loop_
_entity_poly.entity_id
_entity_poly.type
_entity_poly.pdbx_seq_one_letter_code
_entity_poly.pdbx_strand_id
1 'polypeptide(L)'
;MESHVHKHLKKQSLYWLKEKMTDLCANEVKLFVRRKRFKADALGINLKRKEARIIEVKATRSDFLRDEVLHSDCGYYQIAHYAYIMTPVGLITLDEVPKGYGLLEIDEYDTIIVKRKPTRNPNPVLSLDILIKRTGRAATNAVLYQELSRETKDKTDGEFSKGATVQLISATCPACKKRKKYLTKINEAEVACKARGCKNAIPLSKARVHIITQYNESFFKQLKQLNDEEQE
;
A
#
# COMPACT_ATOMS: atom_id res chain seq x y z
N MET A 1 12.42 -5.12 7.32
CA MET A 1 11.55 -5.04 6.12
C MET A 1 10.39 -6.00 6.34
N GLU A 2 9.17 -5.65 5.93
CA GLU A 2 8.01 -6.53 6.07
C GLU A 2 8.16 -7.78 5.17
N SER A 3 7.89 -8.97 5.72
CA SER A 3 8.03 -10.24 4.98
C SER A 3 6.97 -10.39 3.89
N HIS A 4 7.27 -11.19 2.86
CA HIS A 4 6.32 -11.52 1.80
C HIS A 4 5.05 -12.18 2.34
N VAL A 5 5.19 -13.08 3.31
CA VAL A 5 4.07 -13.73 3.99
C VAL A 5 3.17 -12.71 4.68
N HIS A 6 3.74 -11.74 5.42
CA HIS A 6 2.93 -10.72 6.08
C HIS A 6 2.15 -9.86 5.05
N LYS A 7 2.80 -9.43 3.97
CA LYS A 7 2.12 -8.70 2.88
C LYS A 7 0.97 -9.50 2.24
N HIS A 8 1.19 -10.79 2.03
CA HIS A 8 0.18 -11.69 1.48
C HIS A 8 -1.02 -11.83 2.42
N LEU A 9 -0.77 -12.11 3.71
CA LEU A 9 -1.81 -12.22 4.73
C LEU A 9 -2.64 -10.92 4.86
N LYS A 10 -2.00 -9.75 4.77
CA LYS A 10 -2.73 -8.45 4.71
C LYS A 10 -3.69 -8.37 3.54
N LYS A 11 -3.26 -8.82 2.37
CA LYS A 11 -4.10 -8.86 1.18
C LYS A 11 -5.29 -9.80 1.38
N GLN A 12 -5.06 -11.00 1.93
CA GLN A 12 -6.13 -11.96 2.21
C GLN A 12 -7.11 -11.45 3.28
N SER A 13 -6.61 -10.77 4.32
CA SER A 13 -7.44 -10.13 5.33
C SER A 13 -8.40 -9.08 4.75
N LEU A 14 -7.96 -8.34 3.72
CA LEU A 14 -8.79 -7.37 3.03
C LEU A 14 -9.91 -8.02 2.22
N TYR A 15 -9.60 -9.12 1.51
CA TYR A 15 -10.58 -9.87 0.74
C TYR A 15 -11.65 -10.49 1.63
N TRP A 16 -11.22 -11.12 2.73
CA TRP A 16 -12.13 -11.65 3.73
C TRP A 16 -13.02 -10.55 4.33
N LEU A 17 -12.45 -9.37 4.65
CA LEU A 17 -13.26 -8.24 5.12
C LEU A 17 -14.27 -7.81 4.06
N LYS A 18 -13.89 -7.73 2.78
CA LYS A 18 -14.79 -7.26 1.72
C LYS A 18 -16.01 -8.16 1.52
N GLU A 19 -15.88 -9.47 1.75
CA GLU A 19 -17.02 -10.38 1.75
C GLU A 19 -18.02 -10.11 2.89
N LYS A 20 -17.54 -9.61 4.04
CA LYS A 20 -18.38 -9.36 5.22
C LYS A 20 -18.84 -7.90 5.33
N MET A 21 -18.05 -6.97 4.80
CA MET A 21 -18.18 -5.53 4.91
C MET A 21 -18.56 -4.95 3.56
N THR A 22 -19.77 -4.39 3.48
CA THR A 22 -20.36 -3.96 2.21
C THR A 22 -19.75 -2.65 1.69
N ASP A 23 -19.42 -1.72 2.59
CA ASP A 23 -19.22 -0.31 2.21
C ASP A 23 -17.76 0.03 1.95
N LEU A 24 -16.89 -0.04 2.98
CA LEU A 24 -15.48 0.36 2.85
C LEU A 24 -14.56 -0.73 3.39
N CYS A 25 -13.43 -0.94 2.74
CA CYS A 25 -12.33 -1.78 3.21
C CYS A 25 -11.02 -1.14 2.78
N ALA A 26 -10.03 -1.10 3.67
CA ALA A 26 -8.69 -0.61 3.34
C ALA A 26 -7.62 -1.31 4.18
N ASN A 27 -6.41 -1.39 3.61
CA ASN A 27 -5.23 -1.85 4.32
C ASN A 27 -4.44 -0.67 4.90
N GLU A 28 -3.63 -0.97 5.92
CA GLU A 28 -2.70 -0.03 6.56
C GLU A 28 -3.34 1.27 7.06
N VAL A 29 -4.52 1.16 7.68
CA VAL A 29 -5.30 2.32 8.11
C VAL A 29 -4.66 2.95 9.35
N LYS A 30 -4.22 4.20 9.20
CA LYS A 30 -3.62 4.99 10.29
C LYS A 30 -4.72 5.54 11.21
N LEU A 31 -4.69 5.11 12.46
CA LEU A 31 -5.61 5.48 13.53
C LEU A 31 -4.88 6.30 14.61
N PHE A 32 -5.61 7.14 15.32
CA PHE A 32 -5.05 8.03 16.34
C PHE A 32 -5.94 7.96 17.58
N VAL A 33 -5.41 7.48 18.70
CA VAL A 33 -6.12 7.29 19.97
C VAL A 33 -5.26 7.87 21.07
N ARG A 34 -5.80 8.80 21.87
CA ARG A 34 -5.08 9.43 23.01
C ARG A 34 -3.64 9.88 22.65
N ARG A 35 -3.48 10.54 21.49
CA ARG A 35 -2.19 10.99 20.91
C ARG A 35 -1.23 9.88 20.48
N LYS A 36 -1.55 8.61 20.68
CA LYS A 36 -0.83 7.46 20.10
C LYS A 36 -1.32 7.18 18.68
N ARG A 37 -0.39 6.81 17.80
CA ARG A 37 -0.68 6.45 16.41
C ARG A 37 -0.62 4.94 16.25
N PHE A 38 -1.69 4.36 15.73
CA PHE A 38 -1.80 2.95 15.40
C PHE A 38 -1.92 2.79 13.88
N LYS A 39 -1.57 1.62 13.36
CA LYS A 39 -1.73 1.28 11.95
C LYS A 39 -2.37 -0.10 11.87
N ALA A 40 -3.70 -0.11 11.73
CA ALA A 40 -4.43 -1.35 11.54
C ALA A 40 -4.06 -1.97 10.19
N ASP A 41 -3.75 -3.25 10.18
CA ASP A 41 -3.34 -3.96 8.96
C ASP A 41 -4.47 -4.00 7.93
N ALA A 42 -5.69 -4.30 8.36
CA ALA A 42 -6.89 -4.13 7.57
C ALA A 42 -8.07 -3.65 8.40
N LEU A 43 -8.92 -2.81 7.79
CA LEU A 43 -10.13 -2.28 8.42
C LEU A 43 -11.28 -2.25 7.43
N GLY A 44 -12.43 -2.78 7.85
CA GLY A 44 -13.67 -2.76 7.08
C GLY A 44 -14.83 -2.12 7.83
N ILE A 45 -15.71 -1.46 7.08
CA ILE A 45 -16.88 -0.72 7.56
C ILE A 45 -18.14 -1.29 6.94
N ASN A 46 -19.17 -1.46 7.77
CA ASN A 46 -20.54 -1.69 7.33
C ASN A 46 -21.45 -0.56 7.86
N LEU A 47 -21.92 0.30 6.95
CA LEU A 47 -22.74 1.47 7.28
C LEU A 47 -24.16 1.07 7.72
N LYS A 48 -24.73 0.03 7.09
CA LYS A 48 -26.07 -0.47 7.44
C LYS A 48 -26.14 -1.01 8.87
N ARG A 49 -25.14 -1.79 9.27
CA ARG A 49 -25.02 -2.36 10.62
C ARG A 49 -24.37 -1.40 11.63
N LYS A 50 -23.88 -0.25 11.16
CA LYS A 50 -23.10 0.72 11.94
C LYS A 50 -21.95 0.06 12.70
N GLU A 51 -21.19 -0.81 12.02
CA GLU A 51 -20.09 -1.54 12.63
C GLU A 51 -18.78 -1.36 11.85
N ALA A 52 -17.67 -1.59 12.56
CA ALA A 52 -16.32 -1.57 12.03
C ALA A 52 -15.59 -2.81 12.52
N ARG A 53 -14.81 -3.43 11.64
CA ARG A 53 -13.98 -4.59 11.96
C ARG A 53 -12.53 -4.29 11.62
N ILE A 54 -11.65 -4.57 12.57
CA ILE A 54 -10.19 -4.49 12.37
C ILE A 54 -9.64 -5.91 12.34
N ILE A 55 -8.70 -6.16 11.44
CA ILE A 55 -7.88 -7.37 11.45
C ILE A 55 -6.42 -6.93 11.60
N GLU A 56 -5.74 -7.50 12.59
CA GLU A 56 -4.29 -7.44 12.74
C GLU A 56 -3.71 -8.77 12.28
N VAL A 57 -2.66 -8.74 11.45
CA VAL A 57 -2.04 -9.93 10.88
C VAL A 57 -0.78 -10.25 11.67
N LYS A 58 -0.54 -11.55 11.94
CA LYS A 58 0.73 -12.02 12.47
C LYS A 58 1.27 -13.17 11.64
N ALA A 59 2.43 -12.94 11.02
CA ALA A 59 3.07 -13.93 10.14
C ALA A 59 3.98 -14.90 10.91
N THR A 60 4.47 -14.51 12.09
CA THR A 60 5.38 -15.33 12.90
C THR A 60 5.07 -15.20 14.38
N ARG A 61 5.55 -16.16 15.19
CA ARG A 61 5.36 -16.16 16.63
C ARG A 61 5.99 -14.93 17.29
N SER A 62 7.18 -14.55 16.84
CA SER A 62 7.90 -13.36 17.32
C SER A 62 7.16 -12.05 16.97
N ASP A 63 6.46 -12.02 15.84
CA ASP A 63 5.61 -10.88 15.46
C ASP A 63 4.41 -10.72 16.40
N PHE A 64 3.77 -11.83 16.75
CA PHE A 64 2.67 -11.84 17.74
C PHE A 64 3.13 -11.39 19.13
N LEU A 65 4.21 -11.98 19.65
CA LEU A 65 4.69 -11.72 21.01
C LEU A 65 5.22 -10.30 21.23
N ARG A 66 5.71 -9.63 20.18
CA ARG A 66 6.24 -8.26 20.27
C ARG A 66 5.16 -7.18 20.12
N ASP A 67 3.93 -7.55 19.76
CA ASP A 67 2.89 -6.58 19.52
C ASP A 67 2.21 -6.11 20.81
N GLU A 68 2.75 -5.02 21.36
CA GLU A 68 2.19 -4.35 22.53
C GLU A 68 0.75 -3.86 22.31
N VAL A 69 0.31 -3.61 21.07
CA VAL A 69 -1.03 -3.09 20.79
C VAL A 69 -2.09 -4.10 21.19
N LEU A 70 -1.87 -5.38 20.90
CA LEU A 70 -2.81 -6.47 21.20
C LEU A 70 -3.10 -6.60 22.70
N HIS A 71 -2.11 -6.28 23.53
CA HIS A 71 -2.17 -6.41 24.99
C HIS A 71 -2.40 -5.07 25.71
N SER A 72 -2.45 -3.95 24.99
CA SER A 72 -2.64 -2.63 25.59
C SER A 72 -4.10 -2.29 25.90
N ASP A 73 -4.31 -1.39 26.86
CA ASP A 73 -5.62 -0.77 27.17
C ASP A 73 -6.21 0.04 26.00
N CYS A 74 -5.44 0.24 24.93
CA CYS A 74 -5.85 0.91 23.70
C CYS A 74 -5.78 -0.02 22.49
N GLY A 75 -5.84 -1.34 22.69
CA GLY A 75 -5.81 -2.32 21.61
C GLY A 75 -6.99 -2.21 20.65
N TYR A 76 -6.89 -2.88 19.50
CA TYR A 76 -7.90 -2.78 18.43
C TYR A 76 -9.31 -3.20 18.85
N TYR A 77 -9.46 -4.14 19.80
CA TYR A 77 -10.76 -4.46 20.39
C TYR A 77 -11.42 -3.24 21.08
N GLN A 78 -10.63 -2.37 21.70
CA GLN A 78 -11.13 -1.11 22.27
C GLN A 78 -11.43 -0.07 21.19
N ILE A 79 -10.81 -0.15 20.02
CA ILE A 79 -10.92 0.86 18.96
C ILE A 79 -12.11 0.62 18.04
N ALA A 80 -12.48 -0.64 17.76
CA ALA A 80 -13.53 -1.00 16.81
C ALA A 80 -14.57 -1.93 17.43
N HIS A 81 -15.67 -2.16 16.71
CA HIS A 81 -16.75 -3.03 17.18
C HIS A 81 -16.33 -4.49 17.24
N TYR A 82 -15.46 -4.93 16.32
CA TYR A 82 -14.87 -6.26 16.32
C TYR A 82 -13.40 -6.16 15.93
N ALA A 83 -12.57 -6.97 16.59
CA ALA A 83 -11.16 -7.11 16.25
C ALA A 83 -10.83 -8.58 16.04
N TYR A 84 -10.04 -8.88 15.02
CA TYR A 84 -9.54 -10.22 14.74
C TYR A 84 -8.02 -10.20 14.70
N ILE A 85 -7.42 -11.33 15.03
CA ILE A 85 -6.05 -11.66 14.69
C ILE A 85 -6.11 -12.70 13.55
N MET A 86 -5.36 -12.47 12.48
CA MET A 86 -5.19 -13.43 11.39
C MET A 86 -3.78 -13.98 11.39
N THR A 87 -3.65 -15.31 11.41
CA THR A 87 -2.36 -16.01 11.41
C THR A 87 -2.38 -17.22 10.49
N PRO A 88 -1.21 -17.74 10.06
CA PRO A 88 -1.12 -19.10 9.57
C PRO A 88 -1.70 -20.11 10.59
N VAL A 89 -2.18 -21.25 10.09
CA VAL A 89 -2.68 -22.36 10.92
C VAL A 89 -1.64 -22.76 11.97
N GLY A 90 -2.06 -22.89 13.22
CA GLY A 90 -1.24 -23.39 14.32
C GLY A 90 -0.21 -22.40 14.89
N LEU A 91 -0.19 -21.14 14.45
CA LEU A 91 0.79 -20.15 14.94
C LEU A 91 0.50 -19.72 16.39
N ILE A 92 -0.78 -19.58 16.74
CA ILE A 92 -1.23 -19.13 18.07
C ILE A 92 -2.35 -20.05 18.56
N THR A 93 -2.31 -20.40 19.85
CA THR A 93 -3.36 -21.21 20.47
C THR A 93 -4.52 -20.31 20.94
N LEU A 94 -5.70 -20.90 21.14
CA LEU A 94 -6.90 -20.13 21.52
C LEU A 94 -6.77 -19.40 22.86
N ASP A 95 -5.98 -19.94 23.78
CA ASP A 95 -5.74 -19.38 25.11
C ASP A 95 -4.87 -18.13 25.08
N GLU A 96 -4.05 -17.99 24.03
CA GLU A 96 -3.16 -16.84 23.85
C GLU A 96 -3.87 -15.65 23.21
N VAL A 97 -5.01 -15.88 22.55
CA VAL A 97 -5.73 -14.82 21.84
C VAL A 97 -6.39 -13.89 22.87
N PRO A 98 -6.05 -12.58 22.91
CA PRO A 98 -6.54 -11.66 23.93
C PRO A 98 -8.07 -11.58 24.01
N LYS A 99 -8.61 -11.32 25.21
CA LYS A 99 -10.06 -11.25 25.43
C LYS A 99 -10.73 -10.27 24.45
N GLY A 100 -11.84 -10.69 23.86
CA GLY A 100 -12.64 -9.91 22.91
C GLY A 100 -12.22 -10.09 21.44
N TYR A 101 -10.99 -10.51 21.17
CA TYR A 101 -10.53 -10.73 19.79
C TYR A 101 -11.08 -12.04 19.20
N GLY A 102 -11.30 -12.05 17.89
CA GLY A 102 -11.48 -13.25 17.10
C GLY A 102 -10.14 -13.81 16.62
N LEU A 103 -10.13 -15.09 16.26
CA LEU A 103 -8.99 -15.76 15.62
C LEU A 103 -9.41 -16.27 14.24
N LEU A 104 -8.68 -15.82 13.23
CA LEU A 104 -8.72 -16.33 11.87
C LEU A 104 -7.43 -17.10 11.60
N GLU A 105 -7.55 -18.35 11.19
CA GLU A 105 -6.44 -19.12 10.66
C GLU A 105 -6.56 -19.19 9.14
N ILE A 106 -5.44 -19.06 8.45
CA ILE A 106 -5.36 -19.24 6.99
C ILE A 106 -4.34 -20.34 6.69
N ASP A 107 -4.72 -21.28 5.84
CA ASP A 107 -3.84 -22.35 5.38
C ASP A 107 -2.98 -21.92 4.17
N GLU A 108 -2.17 -22.84 3.66
CA GLU A 108 -1.32 -22.60 2.48
C GLU A 108 -2.08 -22.42 1.17
N TYR A 109 -3.39 -22.72 1.16
CA TYR A 109 -4.29 -22.60 0.01
C TYR A 109 -5.20 -21.38 0.11
N ASP A 110 -4.88 -20.43 1.00
CA ASP A 110 -5.67 -19.22 1.26
C ASP A 110 -7.09 -19.47 1.81
N THR A 111 -7.36 -20.66 2.35
CA THR A 111 -8.64 -20.95 3.01
C THR A 111 -8.63 -20.38 4.42
N ILE A 112 -9.54 -19.43 4.68
CA ILE A 112 -9.64 -18.75 5.97
C ILE A 112 -10.74 -19.39 6.84
N ILE A 113 -10.35 -19.90 8.01
CA ILE A 113 -11.24 -20.51 9.00
C ILE A 113 -11.34 -19.60 10.23
N VAL A 114 -12.56 -19.38 10.72
CA VAL A 114 -12.82 -18.67 11.97
C VAL A 114 -12.71 -19.65 13.14
N LYS A 115 -11.55 -19.68 13.81
CA LYS A 115 -11.32 -20.53 15.00
C LYS A 115 -11.99 -19.98 16.25
N ARG A 116 -12.05 -18.65 16.36
CA ARG A 116 -12.76 -17.96 17.45
C ARG A 116 -13.50 -16.75 16.90
N LYS A 117 -14.80 -16.64 17.22
CA LYS A 117 -15.58 -15.43 16.91
C LYS A 117 -15.19 -14.32 17.89
N PRO A 118 -15.03 -13.06 17.44
CA PRO A 118 -14.78 -11.95 18.34
C PRO A 118 -16.03 -11.63 19.15
N THR A 119 -15.82 -11.02 20.31
CA THR A 119 -16.90 -10.39 21.06
C THR A 119 -17.14 -9.00 20.49
N ARG A 120 -18.39 -8.55 20.42
CA ARG A 120 -18.68 -7.17 20.04
C ARG A 120 -18.25 -6.21 21.15
N ASN A 121 -17.52 -5.15 20.82
CA ASN A 121 -17.35 -4.01 21.70
C ASN A 121 -18.54 -3.05 21.54
N PRO A 122 -19.38 -2.84 22.59
CA PRO A 122 -20.51 -1.92 22.51
C PRO A 122 -20.09 -0.46 22.51
N ASN A 123 -18.92 -0.13 23.07
CA ASN A 123 -18.44 1.24 23.26
C ASN A 123 -17.00 1.41 22.72
N PRO A 124 -16.80 1.42 21.39
CA PRO A 124 -15.49 1.67 20.82
C PRO A 124 -14.97 3.07 21.17
N VAL A 125 -13.68 3.17 21.47
CA VAL A 125 -12.99 4.43 21.81
C VAL A 125 -13.02 5.44 20.66
N LEU A 126 -13.03 4.95 19.41
CA LEU A 126 -13.21 5.80 18.24
C LEU A 126 -14.64 5.69 17.71
N SER A 127 -15.23 6.83 17.39
CA SER A 127 -16.53 6.85 16.72
C SER A 127 -16.43 6.24 15.31
N LEU A 128 -17.56 5.69 14.85
CA LEU A 128 -17.65 5.10 13.51
C LEU A 128 -17.28 6.12 12.42
N ASP A 129 -17.65 7.39 12.57
CA ASP A 129 -17.34 8.47 11.63
C ASP A 129 -15.83 8.69 11.47
N ILE A 130 -15.08 8.61 12.58
CA ILE A 130 -13.61 8.69 12.54
C ILE A 130 -13.06 7.49 11.75
N LEU A 131 -13.56 6.29 12.02
CA LEU A 131 -13.12 5.07 11.32
C LEU A 131 -13.46 5.15 9.82
N ILE A 132 -14.65 5.61 9.45
CA ILE A 132 -15.06 5.86 8.06
C ILE A 132 -14.08 6.81 7.37
N LYS A 133 -13.83 7.98 7.99
CA LYS A 133 -12.94 9.01 7.42
C LYS A 133 -11.51 8.49 7.21
N ARG A 134 -10.98 7.73 8.17
CA ARG A 134 -9.62 7.17 8.08
C ARG A 134 -9.53 6.05 7.05
N THR A 135 -10.52 5.18 7.00
CA THR A 135 -10.61 4.07 6.04
C THR A 135 -10.77 4.59 4.61
N GLY A 136 -11.69 5.54 4.40
CA GLY A 136 -11.89 6.19 3.11
C GLY A 136 -10.62 6.87 2.60
N ARG A 137 -9.90 7.59 3.47
CA ARG A 137 -8.60 8.20 3.11
C ARG A 137 -7.55 7.16 2.74
N ALA A 138 -7.47 6.04 3.46
CA ALA A 138 -6.52 4.98 3.14
C ALA A 138 -6.84 4.34 1.78
N ALA A 139 -8.13 4.02 1.53
CA ALA A 139 -8.58 3.45 0.27
C ALA A 139 -8.34 4.41 -0.92
N THR A 140 -8.70 5.68 -0.82
CA THR A 140 -8.51 6.64 -1.91
C THR A 140 -7.04 6.91 -2.19
N ASN A 141 -6.20 7.00 -1.16
CA ASN A 141 -4.75 7.12 -1.34
C ASN A 141 -4.15 5.89 -2.03
N ALA A 142 -4.61 4.68 -1.71
CA ALA A 142 -4.16 3.46 -2.35
C ALA A 142 -4.50 3.45 -3.85
N VAL A 143 -5.73 3.84 -4.21
CA VAL A 143 -6.15 3.97 -5.62
C VAL A 143 -5.32 5.04 -6.34
N LEU A 144 -5.17 6.23 -5.75
CA LEU A 144 -4.35 7.31 -6.34
C LEU A 144 -2.90 6.87 -6.56
N TYR A 145 -2.32 6.14 -5.60
CA TYR A 145 -0.98 5.59 -5.74
C TYR A 145 -0.90 4.55 -6.86
N GLN A 146 -1.90 3.66 -6.97
CA GLN A 146 -1.96 2.68 -8.06
C GLN A 146 -2.06 3.35 -9.42
N GLU A 147 -2.93 4.35 -9.58
CA GLU A 147 -3.06 5.11 -10.83
C GLU A 147 -1.76 5.86 -11.17
N LEU A 148 -1.14 6.53 -10.20
CA LEU A 148 0.17 7.15 -10.40
C LEU A 148 1.24 6.13 -10.80
N SER A 149 1.28 4.97 -10.13
CA SER A 149 2.23 3.91 -10.45
C SER A 149 2.00 3.33 -11.85
N ARG A 150 0.75 3.18 -12.32
CA ARG A 150 0.49 2.74 -13.70
C ARG A 150 1.11 3.70 -14.72
N GLU A 151 1.08 5.00 -14.43
CA GLU A 151 1.69 6.02 -15.30
C GLU A 151 3.22 6.09 -15.17
N THR A 152 3.77 5.82 -13.97
CA THR A 152 5.17 6.16 -13.62
C THR A 152 6.01 4.99 -13.09
N LYS A 153 5.53 3.75 -13.12
CA LYS A 153 6.25 2.59 -12.58
C LYS A 153 7.55 2.37 -13.35
N ASP A 154 8.65 2.37 -12.60
CA ASP A 154 9.91 1.82 -13.07
C ASP A 154 9.78 0.30 -13.22
N LYS A 155 10.11 -0.24 -14.39
CA LYS A 155 10.19 -1.70 -14.59
C LYS A 155 11.56 -2.27 -14.22
N THR A 156 12.58 -1.43 -14.14
CA THR A 156 13.96 -1.82 -13.80
C THR A 156 14.21 -1.84 -12.30
N ASP A 157 13.23 -1.43 -11.49
CA ASP A 157 13.35 -1.30 -10.03
C ASP A 157 14.60 -0.52 -9.59
N GLY A 158 15.02 0.46 -10.40
CA GLY A 158 16.18 1.29 -10.13
C GLY A 158 17.54 0.62 -10.35
N GLU A 159 17.62 -0.54 -11.02
CA GLU A 159 18.85 -1.29 -11.31
C GLU A 159 19.99 -0.41 -11.88
N PHE A 160 19.64 0.54 -12.76
CA PHE A 160 20.61 1.41 -13.44
C PHE A 160 20.69 2.83 -12.86
N SER A 161 20.10 3.07 -11.69
CA SER A 161 19.98 4.42 -11.11
C SER A 161 21.29 4.99 -10.56
N LYS A 162 22.20 4.12 -10.09
CA LYS A 162 23.46 4.56 -9.47
C LYS A 162 24.38 5.18 -10.53
N GLY A 163 24.71 6.46 -10.34
CA GLY A 163 25.55 7.22 -11.28
C GLY A 163 24.86 7.50 -12.61
N ALA A 164 23.53 7.61 -12.61
CA ALA A 164 22.78 7.89 -13.82
C ALA A 164 23.18 9.24 -14.45
N THR A 165 23.18 9.29 -15.79
CA THR A 165 23.43 10.51 -16.57
C THR A 165 22.20 10.92 -17.37
N VAL A 166 21.29 9.97 -17.60
CA VAL A 166 20.05 10.13 -18.34
C VAL A 166 18.90 9.60 -17.49
N GLN A 167 17.73 10.21 -17.63
CA GLN A 167 16.52 9.79 -16.96
C GLN A 167 15.32 9.78 -17.92
N LEU A 168 14.46 8.78 -17.76
CA LEU A 168 13.14 8.77 -18.38
C LEU A 168 12.17 9.42 -17.41
N ILE A 169 11.58 10.54 -17.82
CA ILE A 169 10.61 11.29 -17.03
C ILE A 169 9.23 11.29 -17.68
N SER A 170 8.18 11.45 -16.88
CA SER A 170 6.84 11.81 -17.30
C SER A 170 6.57 13.26 -16.92
N ALA A 171 6.27 14.11 -17.90
CA ALA A 171 6.00 15.53 -17.68
C ALA A 171 4.70 15.94 -18.36
N THR A 172 3.95 16.86 -17.73
CA THR A 172 2.73 17.45 -18.29
C THR A 172 3.05 18.80 -18.92
N CYS A 173 2.73 18.97 -20.21
CA CYS A 173 2.91 20.25 -20.90
C CYS A 173 1.95 21.31 -20.35
N PRO A 174 2.42 22.51 -19.94
CA PRO A 174 1.55 23.54 -19.38
C PRO A 174 0.56 24.10 -20.40
N ALA A 175 0.89 24.06 -21.70
CA ALA A 175 0.05 24.61 -22.76
C ALA A 175 -1.06 23.65 -23.19
N CYS A 176 -0.72 22.44 -23.63
CA CYS A 176 -1.73 21.50 -24.14
C CYS A 176 -2.26 20.52 -23.08
N LYS A 177 -1.77 20.58 -21.84
CA LYS A 177 -2.12 19.70 -20.70
C LYS A 177 -1.96 18.19 -20.95
N LYS A 178 -1.33 17.79 -22.05
CA LYS A 178 -1.02 16.39 -22.35
C LYS A 178 0.25 15.98 -21.60
N ARG A 179 0.19 14.81 -20.97
CA ARG A 179 1.32 14.15 -20.31
C ARG A 179 1.99 13.17 -21.27
N LYS A 180 3.32 13.22 -21.37
CA LYS A 180 4.13 12.34 -22.22
C LYS A 180 5.43 11.93 -21.51
N LYS A 181 6.10 10.93 -22.08
CA LYS A 181 7.42 10.47 -21.59
C LYS A 181 8.54 11.14 -22.37
N TYR A 182 9.59 11.54 -21.67
CA TYR A 182 10.74 12.25 -22.20
C TYR A 182 12.01 11.60 -21.67
N LEU A 183 12.98 11.36 -22.55
CA LEU A 183 14.32 10.95 -22.16
C LEU A 183 15.15 12.23 -22.08
N THR A 184 15.73 12.53 -20.92
CA THR A 184 16.39 13.81 -20.64
C THR A 184 17.71 13.56 -19.92
N LYS A 185 18.64 14.51 -20.02
CA LYS A 185 19.79 14.52 -19.11
C LYS A 185 19.31 14.81 -17.69
N ILE A 186 20.08 14.36 -16.69
CA ILE A 186 19.87 14.83 -15.32
C ILE A 186 20.12 16.35 -15.29
N ASN A 187 19.25 17.11 -14.62
CA ASN A 187 19.26 18.58 -14.53
C ASN A 187 19.00 19.34 -15.85
N GLU A 188 18.43 18.69 -16.87
CA GLU A 188 17.98 19.41 -18.07
C GLU A 188 16.87 20.42 -17.69
N ALA A 189 17.01 21.67 -18.15
CA ALA A 189 16.14 22.76 -17.71
C ALA A 189 14.74 22.70 -18.37
N GLU A 190 14.68 22.26 -19.62
CA GLU A 190 13.47 22.24 -20.43
C GLU A 190 13.45 21.09 -21.44
N VAL A 191 12.24 20.73 -21.89
CA VAL A 191 12.04 19.77 -22.99
C VAL A 191 10.96 20.23 -23.94
N ALA A 192 11.13 19.96 -25.24
CA ALA A 192 10.09 20.24 -26.23
C ALA A 192 8.91 19.26 -26.08
N CYS A 193 7.68 19.76 -26.09
CA CYS A 193 6.49 18.92 -26.00
C CYS A 193 6.40 17.92 -27.17
N LYS A 194 6.17 16.63 -26.87
CA LYS A 194 5.99 15.56 -27.88
C LYS A 194 4.52 15.36 -28.31
N ALA A 195 3.60 16.20 -27.86
CA ALA A 195 2.20 16.07 -28.27
C ALA A 195 2.00 16.56 -29.70
N ARG A 196 1.23 15.82 -30.51
CA ARG A 196 0.92 16.22 -31.90
C ARG A 196 0.39 17.65 -31.94
N GLY A 197 1.07 18.51 -32.69
CA GLY A 197 0.72 19.93 -32.88
C GLY A 197 1.19 20.89 -31.77
N CYS A 198 1.70 20.40 -30.64
CA CYS A 198 2.22 21.25 -29.56
C CYS A 198 3.75 21.20 -29.58
N LYS A 199 4.40 22.35 -29.83
CA LYS A 199 5.86 22.48 -29.85
C LYS A 199 6.42 23.31 -28.68
N ASN A 200 5.59 23.57 -27.68
CA ASN A 200 5.98 24.44 -26.58
C ASN A 200 7.07 23.79 -25.71
N ALA A 201 8.02 24.61 -25.29
CA ALA A 201 9.02 24.23 -24.30
C ALA A 201 8.34 24.02 -22.93
N ILE A 202 8.72 22.94 -22.26
CA ILE A 202 8.22 22.56 -20.94
C ILE A 202 9.36 22.82 -19.94
N PRO A 203 9.26 23.87 -19.10
CA PRO A 203 10.28 24.13 -18.08
C PRO A 203 10.18 23.05 -16.99
N LEU A 204 11.17 22.17 -16.91
CA LEU A 204 11.14 20.99 -16.03
C LEU A 204 11.17 21.35 -14.55
N SER A 205 11.76 22.49 -14.18
CA SER A 205 11.78 22.99 -12.79
C SER A 205 10.40 23.43 -12.28
N LYS A 206 9.49 23.81 -13.19
CA LYS A 206 8.12 24.26 -12.86
C LYS A 206 7.06 23.22 -13.21
N ALA A 207 7.39 22.28 -14.09
CA ALA A 207 6.47 21.22 -14.50
C ALA A 207 6.33 20.16 -13.40
N ARG A 208 5.16 19.52 -13.35
CA ARG A 208 4.98 18.32 -12.53
C ARG A 208 5.69 17.15 -13.22
N VAL A 209 6.96 16.97 -12.86
CA VAL A 209 7.83 15.91 -13.38
C VAL A 209 7.78 14.70 -12.46
N HIS A 210 7.65 13.51 -13.04
CA HIS A 210 7.83 12.24 -12.36
C HIS A 210 8.98 11.49 -13.02
N ILE A 211 10.03 11.17 -12.26
CA ILE A 211 11.13 10.32 -12.73
C ILE A 211 10.59 8.89 -12.76
N ILE A 212 10.59 8.27 -13.94
CA ILE A 212 10.17 6.87 -14.13
C ILE A 212 11.36 5.96 -13.85
N THR A 213 12.48 6.21 -14.51
CA THR A 213 13.70 5.41 -14.34
C THR A 213 14.92 6.24 -14.72
N GLN A 214 16.10 5.76 -14.34
CA GLN A 214 17.37 6.42 -14.53
C GLN A 214 18.38 5.41 -15.09
N TYR A 215 19.23 5.88 -15.99
CA TYR A 215 20.19 5.05 -16.72
C TYR A 215 21.60 5.59 -16.54
N ASN A 216 22.52 4.70 -16.17
CA ASN A 216 23.94 4.97 -16.03
C ASN A 216 24.73 4.60 -17.29
N GLU A 217 26.00 4.98 -17.31
CA GLU A 217 26.88 4.70 -18.45
C GLU A 217 27.08 3.22 -18.74
N SER A 218 27.04 2.37 -17.71
CA SER A 218 27.18 0.92 -17.87
C SER A 218 26.06 0.35 -18.74
N PHE A 219 24.82 0.76 -18.49
CA PHE A 219 23.66 0.38 -19.30
C PHE A 219 23.84 0.80 -20.76
N PHE A 220 24.33 2.01 -21.01
CA PHE A 220 24.59 2.48 -22.37
C PHE A 220 25.66 1.68 -23.10
N LYS A 221 26.72 1.25 -22.40
CA LYS A 221 27.77 0.41 -22.99
C LYS A 221 27.23 -0.96 -23.40
N GLN A 222 26.45 -1.60 -22.53
CA GLN A 222 25.79 -2.88 -22.83
C GLN A 222 24.84 -2.76 -24.02
N LEU A 223 24.04 -1.68 -24.07
CA LEU A 223 23.11 -1.45 -25.18
C LEU A 223 23.82 -1.25 -26.52
N LYS A 224 24.98 -0.58 -26.53
CA LYS A 224 25.78 -0.42 -27.75
C LYS A 224 26.35 -1.74 -28.24
N GLN A 225 26.92 -2.54 -27.34
CA GLN A 225 27.46 -3.87 -27.66
C GLN A 225 26.41 -4.75 -28.35
N LEU A 226 25.20 -4.81 -27.79
CA LEU A 226 24.10 -5.58 -28.37
C LEU A 226 23.65 -5.07 -29.76
N ASN A 227 23.67 -3.76 -30.00
CA ASN A 227 23.29 -3.20 -31.31
C ASN A 227 24.36 -3.42 -32.39
N ASP A 228 25.63 -3.49 -32.00
CA ASP A 228 26.74 -3.71 -32.91
C ASP A 228 26.81 -5.20 -33.33
N GLU A 229 26.48 -6.14 -32.41
CA GLU A 229 26.39 -7.59 -32.69
C GLU A 229 25.27 -7.97 -33.67
N GLU A 230 24.19 -7.20 -33.80
CA GLU A 230 23.11 -7.46 -34.75
C GLU A 230 23.45 -7.06 -36.21
N GLN A 231 24.59 -6.38 -36.43
CA GLN A 231 24.99 -5.89 -37.76
C GLN A 231 26.05 -6.76 -38.45
N GLU A 232 26.57 -7.78 -37.78
CA GLU A 232 27.50 -8.80 -38.33
C GLU A 232 26.76 -10.07 -38.76
#